data_AF-A0A8T5U066-F1
#
_entry.id   AF-A0A8T5U066-F1
#
_cell.length_a   1.000
_cell.length_b   1.000
_cell.length_c   1.000
_cell.angle_alpha   90.00
_cell.angle_beta   90.00
_cell.angle_gamma   90.00
#
_symmetry.space_group_name_H-M   'P 1'
#
loop_
_entity.id
_entity.type
_entity.pdbx_description
1 polymer ?
#
loop_
_entity_poly.entity_id
_entity_poly.type
_entity_poly.pdbx_seq_one_letter_code
_entity_poly.pdbx_strand_id
1 'polypeptide(L)'
;MSTVGANRCPRCGNDNRNDSYVCAFCGKRLRVERIENFSIFKRVEEDFTSPARWYVIILWLFTKPNRAFWSINHKRKNAPGYRILLFNALLYGLLGLTYFSHINIESVPALSMNRFYINLAAFIAFFAFGFMFYLLLGLILIWIFSRGANIAVDFSERLESRFGKEGDEKDKYSEAEMSPFSIYKGGTLHQQQAKKYKMMLCAFAPYILINAVEILIVLIGIPTITIPNMDSLGSSLSDLYFESPVWMVLFIIEAFTIGIWIPILISLSIRELSNSSTFRVLVSSLAIGIIAAVIFYFFRPVFII
;
A
#
# COMPACT_ATOMS: atom_id res chain seq x y z
N MET A 1 -16.98 -23.72 -17.91
CA MET A 1 -17.51 -23.74 -16.54
C MET A 1 -17.07 -25.03 -15.88
N SER A 2 -15.97 -25.01 -15.13
CA SER A 2 -15.53 -26.16 -14.33
C SER A 2 -16.37 -26.24 -13.07
N THR A 3 -16.95 -27.41 -12.79
CA THR A 3 -17.63 -27.73 -11.53
C THR A 3 -16.60 -27.73 -10.39
N VAL A 4 -16.34 -26.56 -9.82
CA VAL A 4 -15.49 -26.44 -8.63
C VAL A 4 -16.21 -27.18 -7.51
N GLY A 5 -15.62 -28.27 -7.02
CA GLY A 5 -16.19 -29.06 -5.91
C GLY A 5 -16.56 -28.15 -4.73
N ALA A 6 -17.60 -28.52 -3.98
CA ALA A 6 -18.01 -27.80 -2.78
C ALA A 6 -17.46 -28.50 -1.53
N ASN A 7 -16.83 -27.74 -0.63
CA ASN A 7 -16.50 -28.19 0.72
C ASN A 7 -17.47 -27.54 1.71
N ARG A 8 -18.15 -28.37 2.51
CA ARG A 8 -19.03 -27.87 3.58
C ARG A 8 -18.21 -27.39 4.77
N CYS A 9 -18.56 -26.21 5.28
CA CYS A 9 -17.94 -25.68 6.48
C CYS A 9 -18.40 -26.50 7.71
N PRO A 10 -17.47 -27.04 8.52
CA PRO A 10 -17.83 -27.84 9.70
C PRO A 10 -18.41 -27.03 10.87
N ARG A 11 -18.54 -25.69 10.75
CA ARG A 11 -19.17 -24.84 11.79
C ARG A 11 -20.53 -24.30 11.38
N CYS A 12 -20.69 -23.89 10.13
CA CYS A 12 -21.93 -23.23 9.67
C CYS A 12 -22.66 -24.00 8.58
N GLY A 13 -22.16 -25.17 8.14
CA GLY A 13 -22.81 -26.00 7.12
C GLY A 13 -22.74 -25.47 5.68
N ASN A 14 -22.46 -24.18 5.47
CA ASN A 14 -22.40 -23.60 4.13
C ASN A 14 -21.35 -24.23 3.22
N ASP A 15 -21.75 -24.38 1.97
CA ASP A 15 -20.88 -24.79 0.87
C ASP A 15 -19.90 -23.66 0.53
N ASN A 16 -18.62 -24.01 0.46
CA ASN A 16 -17.55 -23.13 0.02
C ASN A 16 -16.85 -23.79 -1.18
N ARG A 17 -16.18 -22.99 -2.03
CA ARG A 17 -15.29 -23.55 -3.05
C ARG A 17 -14.28 -24.51 -2.43
N ASN A 18 -13.99 -25.61 -3.12
CA ASN A 18 -13.07 -26.65 -2.63
C ASN A 18 -11.70 -26.05 -2.25
N ASP A 19 -11.23 -25.05 -2.99
CA ASP A 19 -9.95 -24.37 -2.81
C ASP A 19 -10.00 -23.14 -1.87
N SER A 20 -11.09 -22.98 -1.10
CA SER A 20 -11.20 -21.94 -0.06
C SER A 20 -10.45 -22.34 1.20
N TYR A 21 -9.71 -21.38 1.76
CA TYR A 21 -8.96 -21.58 3.00
C TYR A 21 -9.74 -21.13 4.25
N VAL A 22 -10.73 -20.26 4.05
CA VAL A 22 -11.59 -19.72 5.10
C VAL A 22 -13.02 -19.72 4.59
N CYS A 23 -13.96 -20.11 5.46
CA CYS A 23 -15.38 -20.03 5.17
C CYS A 23 -15.79 -18.57 4.98
N ALA A 24 -16.38 -18.25 3.83
CA ALA A 24 -16.82 -16.89 3.51
C ALA A 24 -17.87 -16.36 4.50
N PHE A 25 -18.66 -17.26 5.10
CA PHE A 25 -19.82 -16.94 5.94
C PHE A 25 -19.54 -16.87 7.44
N CYS A 26 -18.69 -17.74 7.98
CA CYS A 26 -18.42 -17.76 9.43
C CYS A 26 -16.96 -17.46 9.79
N GLY A 27 -16.10 -17.23 8.79
CA GLY A 27 -14.67 -16.98 9.02
C GLY A 27 -13.89 -18.18 9.55
N LYS A 28 -14.52 -19.36 9.73
CA LYS A 28 -13.81 -20.56 10.18
C LYS A 28 -12.78 -21.00 9.15
N ARG A 29 -11.58 -21.32 9.64
CA ARG A 29 -10.51 -21.89 8.83
C ARG A 29 -10.87 -23.29 8.32
N LEU A 30 -10.64 -23.51 7.04
CA LEU A 30 -10.90 -24.77 6.34
C LEU A 30 -9.60 -25.51 6.04
N ARG A 31 -8.51 -24.79 5.77
CA ARG A 31 -7.19 -25.34 5.43
C ARG A 31 -6.07 -24.54 6.08
N VAL A 32 -4.96 -25.23 6.32
CA VAL A 32 -3.74 -24.69 6.94
C VAL A 32 -2.61 -24.79 5.94
N GLU A 33 -1.87 -23.71 5.72
CA GLU A 33 -0.65 -23.73 4.89
C GLU A 33 0.61 -23.74 5.75
N ARG A 34 1.69 -24.39 5.28
CA ARG A 34 2.98 -24.36 5.97
C ARG A 34 3.51 -22.93 6.17
N ILE A 35 3.24 -22.02 5.22
CA ILE A 35 3.66 -20.63 5.31
C ILE A 35 2.99 -19.87 6.47
N GLU A 36 1.83 -20.34 6.96
CA GLU A 36 1.12 -19.72 8.07
C GLU A 36 1.78 -19.99 9.44
N ASN A 37 2.84 -20.82 9.47
CA ASN A 37 3.72 -20.97 10.65
C ASN A 37 4.54 -19.71 10.92
N PHE A 38 4.80 -18.88 9.89
CA PHE A 38 5.43 -17.58 10.07
C PHE A 38 4.43 -16.57 10.62
N SER A 39 4.82 -15.83 11.66
CA SER A 39 3.96 -14.89 12.39
C SER A 39 3.25 -13.87 11.46
N ILE A 40 3.96 -13.37 10.44
CA ILE A 40 3.45 -12.39 9.45
C ILE A 40 2.32 -12.97 8.60
N PHE A 41 2.36 -14.27 8.30
CA PHE A 41 1.38 -14.94 7.44
C PHE A 41 0.33 -15.71 8.23
N LYS A 42 0.45 -15.81 9.55
CA LYS A 42 -0.56 -16.46 10.40
C LYS A 42 -1.93 -15.79 10.23
N ARG A 43 -2.97 -16.58 9.95
CA ARG A 43 -4.36 -16.08 9.89
C ARG A 43 -4.87 -15.77 11.30
N VAL A 44 -5.66 -14.70 11.41
CA VAL A 44 -6.29 -14.30 12.66
C VAL A 44 -7.66 -14.97 12.76
N GLU A 45 -7.87 -15.74 13.83
CA GLU A 45 -9.11 -16.48 14.11
C GLU A 45 -9.88 -15.89 15.32
N GLU A 46 -9.49 -14.70 15.79
CA GLU A 46 -10.13 -14.00 16.90
C GLU A 46 -11.56 -13.58 16.55
N ASP A 47 -12.45 -13.55 17.55
CA ASP A 47 -13.78 -12.98 17.38
C ASP A 47 -13.66 -11.47 17.14
N PHE A 48 -14.34 -10.98 16.11
CA PHE A 48 -14.34 -9.55 15.79
C PHE A 48 -15.18 -8.78 16.82
N THR A 49 -14.51 -8.02 17.70
CA THR A 49 -15.16 -7.23 18.74
C THR A 49 -15.43 -5.80 18.29
N SER A 50 -14.44 -5.13 17.70
CA SER A 50 -14.59 -3.77 17.18
C SER A 50 -13.48 -3.42 16.18
N PRO A 51 -13.74 -2.52 15.21
CA PRO A 51 -12.73 -2.05 14.29
C PRO A 51 -11.68 -1.21 15.02
N ALA A 52 -10.40 -1.49 14.78
CA ALA A 52 -9.33 -0.65 15.31
C ALA A 52 -9.41 0.76 14.71
N ARG A 53 -8.94 1.75 15.48
CA ARG A 53 -8.81 3.13 14.99
C ARG A 53 -7.77 3.18 13.88
N TRP A 54 -7.96 4.08 12.92
CA TRP A 54 -7.14 4.17 11.71
C TRP A 54 -5.63 4.29 11.95
N TYR A 55 -5.21 4.99 13.00
CA TYR A 55 -3.78 5.17 13.34
C TYR A 55 -3.18 3.90 13.93
N VAL A 56 -3.97 3.10 14.67
CA VAL A 56 -3.55 1.78 15.17
C VAL A 56 -3.38 0.82 13.99
N ILE A 57 -4.27 0.91 13.00
CA ILE A 57 -4.15 0.12 11.77
C ILE A 57 -2.83 0.46 11.05
N ILE A 58 -2.49 1.74 10.91
CA ILE A 58 -1.21 2.15 10.29
C ILE A 58 -0.03 1.55 11.06
N LEU A 59 0.00 1.64 12.39
CA LEU A 59 1.06 1.03 13.21
C LEU A 59 1.12 -0.50 13.05
N TRP A 60 -0.03 -1.16 12.95
CA TRP A 60 -0.09 -2.60 12.72
C TRP A 60 0.38 -3.00 11.32
N LEU A 61 0.28 -2.15 10.30
CA LEU A 61 0.83 -2.48 8.98
C LEU A 61 2.35 -2.71 9.01
N PHE A 62 3.05 -2.10 9.98
CA PHE A 62 4.48 -2.33 10.21
C PHE A 62 4.76 -3.48 11.17
N THR A 63 3.99 -3.59 12.26
CA THR A 63 4.28 -4.53 13.36
C THR A 63 3.57 -5.87 13.25
N LYS A 64 2.31 -5.89 12.79
CA LYS A 64 1.43 -7.07 12.72
C LYS A 64 0.50 -6.97 11.48
N PRO A 65 1.05 -7.09 10.27
CA PRO A 65 0.32 -6.77 9.03
C PRO A 65 -0.86 -7.72 8.78
N ASN A 66 -0.76 -8.99 9.17
CA ASN A 66 -1.89 -9.93 9.16
C ASN A 66 -3.09 -9.41 9.93
N ARG A 67 -2.88 -8.88 11.14
CA ARG A 67 -3.94 -8.32 11.98
C ARG A 67 -4.49 -7.03 11.39
N ALA A 68 -3.63 -6.19 10.80
CA ALA A 68 -4.05 -4.98 10.12
C ALA A 68 -5.01 -5.28 8.97
N PHE A 69 -4.63 -6.17 8.04
CA PHE A 69 -5.48 -6.51 6.90
C PHE A 69 -6.74 -7.27 7.30
N TRP A 70 -6.66 -8.13 8.32
CA TRP A 70 -7.85 -8.76 8.91
C TRP A 70 -8.83 -7.72 9.45
N SER A 71 -8.35 -6.73 10.22
CA SER A 71 -9.19 -5.65 10.77
C SER A 71 -9.78 -4.76 9.67
N ILE A 72 -8.98 -4.41 8.66
CA ILE A 72 -9.42 -3.64 7.49
C ILE A 72 -10.53 -4.39 6.73
N ASN A 73 -10.40 -5.71 6.58
CA ASN A 73 -11.37 -6.53 5.85
C ASN A 73 -12.76 -6.51 6.51
N HIS A 74 -12.83 -6.36 7.83
CA HIS A 74 -14.11 -6.27 8.56
C HIS A 74 -14.75 -4.87 8.46
N LYS A 75 -13.98 -3.81 8.17
CA LYS A 75 -14.52 -2.44 7.96
C LYS A 75 -13.84 -1.73 6.80
N ARG A 76 -14.05 -2.26 5.58
CA ARG A 76 -13.37 -1.82 4.35
C ARG A 76 -13.65 -0.35 3.98
N LYS A 77 -14.86 0.14 4.28
CA LYS A 77 -15.25 1.56 4.09
C LYS A 77 -14.30 2.52 4.80
N ASN A 78 -13.70 2.12 5.92
CA ASN A 78 -12.84 2.97 6.76
C ASN A 78 -11.35 2.66 6.61
N ALA A 79 -10.94 1.86 5.61
CA ALA A 79 -9.54 1.54 5.37
C ALA A 79 -8.67 2.81 5.20
N PRO A 80 -7.48 2.91 5.82
CA PRO A 80 -6.68 4.13 5.78
C PRO A 80 -5.91 4.37 4.47
N GLY A 81 -6.22 3.67 3.37
CA GLY A 81 -5.46 3.73 2.11
C GLY A 81 -5.22 5.14 1.57
N TYR A 82 -6.27 5.97 1.48
CA TYR A 82 -6.11 7.38 1.04
C TYR A 82 -5.35 8.25 2.05
N ARG A 83 -5.37 7.89 3.34
CA ARG A 83 -4.60 8.61 4.36
C ARG A 83 -3.12 8.27 4.22
N ILE A 84 -2.80 7.02 3.93
CA ILE A 84 -1.43 6.58 3.62
C ILE A 84 -0.91 7.33 2.39
N LEU A 85 -1.71 7.45 1.33
CA LEU A 85 -1.38 8.28 0.17
C LEU A 85 -1.07 9.73 0.56
N LEU A 86 -1.93 10.35 1.37
CA LEU A 86 -1.73 11.72 1.84
C LEU A 86 -0.46 11.88 2.69
N PHE A 87 -0.19 10.95 3.61
CA PHE A 87 1.03 10.99 4.42
C PHE A 87 2.29 10.82 3.58
N ASN A 88 2.28 9.94 2.57
CA ASN A 88 3.38 9.82 1.62
C ASN A 88 3.59 11.12 0.84
N ALA A 89 2.53 11.76 0.38
CA ALA A 89 2.62 13.06 -0.30
C ALA A 89 3.19 14.16 0.61
N LEU A 90 2.76 14.21 1.88
CA LEU A 90 3.30 15.14 2.88
C LEU A 90 4.80 14.95 3.10
N LEU A 91 5.24 13.69 3.26
CA LEU A 91 6.66 13.38 3.39
C LEU A 91 7.45 13.74 2.12
N TYR A 92 6.87 13.54 0.94
CA TYR A 92 7.51 13.95 -0.30
C TYR A 92 7.66 15.48 -0.41
N GLY A 93 6.69 16.25 0.08
CA GLY A 93 6.81 17.70 0.25
C GLY A 93 7.95 18.08 1.18
N LEU A 94 8.09 17.38 2.32
CA LEU A 94 9.22 17.57 3.25
C LEU A 94 10.56 17.20 2.63
N LEU A 95 10.62 16.12 1.84
CA LEU A 95 11.81 15.74 1.07
C LEU A 95 12.23 16.86 0.12
N GLY A 96 11.27 17.49 -0.56
CA GLY A 96 11.50 18.70 -1.35
C GLY A 96 12.16 19.83 -0.55
N LEU A 97 11.64 20.12 0.65
CA LEU A 97 12.25 21.11 1.53
C LEU A 97 13.67 20.74 1.95
N THR A 98 13.92 19.47 2.23
CA THR A 98 15.26 18.97 2.55
C THR A 98 16.22 19.25 1.40
N TYR A 99 15.84 18.96 0.15
CA TYR A 99 16.65 19.31 -1.02
C TYR A 99 16.96 20.81 -1.09
N PHE A 100 15.95 21.66 -0.95
CA PHE A 100 16.13 23.11 -0.99
C PHE A 100 16.94 23.66 0.20
N SER A 101 17.03 22.92 1.31
CA SER A 101 17.87 23.30 2.46
C SER A 101 19.37 23.24 2.14
N HIS A 102 19.77 22.42 1.16
CA HIS A 102 21.16 22.35 0.69
C HIS A 102 21.50 23.46 -0.33
N ILE A 103 20.53 24.26 -0.76
CA ILE A 103 20.74 25.34 -1.73
C ILE A 103 20.84 26.68 -0.98
N ASN A 104 22.04 27.21 -0.85
CA ASN A 104 22.24 28.54 -0.29
C ASN A 104 22.19 29.59 -1.41
N ILE A 105 21.34 30.60 -1.26
CA ILE A 105 21.15 31.67 -2.25
C ILE A 105 21.74 32.93 -1.64
N GLU A 106 22.87 33.42 -2.16
CA GLU A 106 23.59 34.55 -1.54
C GLU A 106 22.75 35.83 -1.51
N SER A 107 21.94 36.06 -2.53
CA SER A 107 21.05 37.23 -2.61
C SER A 107 19.83 37.16 -1.69
N VAL A 108 19.55 36.02 -1.05
CA VAL A 108 18.37 35.84 -0.18
C VAL A 108 18.79 35.37 1.21
N PRO A 109 18.76 36.24 2.23
CA PRO A 109 19.10 35.86 3.60
C PRO A 109 18.25 34.69 4.10
N ALA A 110 18.86 33.78 4.87
CA ALA A 110 18.23 32.55 5.35
C ALA A 110 16.96 32.79 6.18
N LEU A 111 16.91 33.88 6.96
CA LEU A 111 15.80 34.27 7.84
C LEU A 111 14.90 35.36 7.23
N SER A 112 14.81 35.41 5.90
CA SER A 112 13.94 36.38 5.20
C SER A 112 12.56 35.80 4.87
N MET A 113 11.55 36.68 4.78
CA MET A 113 10.21 36.31 4.28
C MET A 113 10.27 35.76 2.86
N ASN A 114 11.18 36.27 2.02
CA ASN A 114 11.40 35.78 0.67
C ASN A 114 11.84 34.31 0.67
N ARG A 115 12.75 33.92 1.58
CA ARG A 115 13.16 32.51 1.75
C ARG A 115 11.98 31.63 2.18
N PHE A 116 11.12 32.14 3.08
CA PHE A 116 9.92 31.42 3.49
C PHE A 116 8.98 31.13 2.31
N TYR A 117 8.70 32.12 1.45
CA TYR A 117 7.85 31.91 0.27
C TYR A 117 8.45 30.93 -0.73
N ILE A 118 9.76 30.99 -0.97
CA ILE A 118 10.46 30.04 -1.84
C ILE A 118 10.34 28.61 -1.29
N ASN A 119 10.60 28.43 0.01
CA ASN A 119 10.49 27.12 0.66
C ASN A 119 9.04 26.61 0.64
N LEU A 120 8.05 27.46 0.92
CA LEU A 120 6.64 27.08 0.87
C LEU A 120 6.22 26.67 -0.56
N ALA A 121 6.66 27.42 -1.57
CA ALA A 121 6.40 27.09 -2.98
C ALA A 121 7.04 25.74 -3.35
N ALA A 122 8.28 25.50 -2.95
CA ALA A 122 8.95 24.22 -3.14
C ALA A 122 8.20 23.06 -2.45
N PHE A 123 7.79 23.25 -1.19
CA PHE A 123 6.99 22.27 -0.45
C PHE A 123 5.68 21.93 -1.19
N ILE A 124 4.93 22.94 -1.63
CA ILE A 124 3.66 22.74 -2.33
C ILE A 124 3.88 22.02 -3.66
N ALA A 125 4.90 22.41 -4.43
CA ALA A 125 5.23 21.78 -5.70
C ALA A 125 5.59 20.29 -5.52
N PHE A 126 6.48 19.97 -4.58
CA PHE A 126 6.85 18.59 -4.26
C PHE A 126 5.69 17.82 -3.65
N PHE A 127 4.87 18.42 -2.79
CA PHE A 127 3.67 17.79 -2.24
C PHE A 127 2.68 17.40 -3.34
N ALA A 128 2.38 18.31 -4.27
CA ALA A 128 1.48 18.07 -5.38
C ALA A 128 2.03 17.00 -6.34
N PHE A 129 3.30 17.09 -6.68
CA PHE A 129 3.99 16.09 -7.48
C PHE A 129 3.98 14.72 -6.80
N GLY A 130 4.34 14.65 -5.51
CA GLY A 130 4.35 13.42 -4.71
C GLY A 130 2.95 12.81 -4.60
N PHE A 131 1.91 13.62 -4.40
CA PHE A 131 0.53 13.14 -4.41
C PHE A 131 0.16 12.46 -5.73
N MET A 132 0.44 13.13 -6.86
CA MET A 132 0.18 12.58 -8.19
C MET A 132 1.01 11.33 -8.47
N PHE A 133 2.30 11.36 -8.12
CA PHE A 133 3.22 10.25 -8.28
C PHE A 133 2.74 9.01 -7.53
N TYR A 134 2.46 9.12 -6.22
CA TYR A 134 2.00 8.00 -5.42
C TYR A 134 0.60 7.51 -5.82
N LEU A 135 -0.27 8.41 -6.30
CA LEU A 135 -1.58 8.04 -6.80
C LEU A 135 -1.45 7.17 -8.06
N LEU A 136 -0.69 7.64 -9.05
CA LEU A 136 -0.46 6.92 -10.30
C LEU A 136 0.28 5.60 -10.07
N LEU A 137 1.36 5.64 -9.28
CA LEU A 137 2.13 4.46 -8.89
C LEU A 137 1.24 3.42 -8.21
N GLY A 138 0.43 3.85 -7.24
CA GLY A 138 -0.51 2.99 -6.54
C GLY A 138 -1.55 2.37 -7.47
N LEU A 139 -2.14 3.16 -8.37
CA LEU A 139 -3.13 2.67 -9.34
C LEU A 139 -2.53 1.64 -10.31
N ILE A 140 -1.37 1.94 -10.88
CA ILE A 140 -0.67 1.05 -11.83
C ILE A 140 -0.28 -0.24 -11.13
N LEU A 141 0.39 -0.17 -9.96
CA LEU A 141 0.82 -1.36 -9.25
C LEU A 141 -0.38 -2.19 -8.80
N ILE A 142 -1.42 -1.61 -8.21
CA ILE A 142 -2.64 -2.34 -7.84
C ILE A 142 -3.23 -3.06 -9.04
N TRP A 143 -3.25 -2.41 -10.22
CA TRP A 143 -3.73 -3.03 -11.45
C TRP A 143 -2.87 -4.24 -11.86
N ILE A 144 -1.54 -4.12 -11.88
CA ILE A 144 -0.63 -5.23 -12.22
C ILE A 144 -0.75 -6.37 -11.22
N PHE A 145 -0.71 -6.09 -9.92
CA PHE A 145 -0.85 -7.10 -8.86
C PHE A 145 -2.20 -7.81 -8.92
N SER A 146 -3.27 -7.09 -9.26
CA SER A 146 -4.59 -7.67 -9.46
C SER A 146 -4.61 -8.65 -10.63
N ARG A 147 -3.93 -8.32 -11.73
CA ARG A 147 -3.80 -9.21 -12.89
C ARG A 147 -3.00 -10.46 -12.54
N GLY A 148 -1.90 -10.31 -11.81
CA GLY A 148 -1.13 -11.45 -11.29
C GLY A 148 -1.95 -12.37 -10.41
N ALA A 149 -2.72 -11.79 -9.48
CA ALA A 149 -3.58 -12.57 -8.59
C ALA A 149 -4.75 -13.23 -9.32
N ASN A 150 -5.25 -12.64 -10.41
CA ASN A 150 -6.24 -13.30 -11.27
C ASN A 150 -5.66 -14.57 -11.90
N ILE A 151 -4.42 -14.52 -12.39
CA ILE A 151 -3.75 -15.69 -12.97
C ILE A 151 -3.46 -16.76 -11.90
N ALA A 152 -3.10 -16.34 -10.69
CA ALA A 152 -2.68 -17.27 -9.64
C ALA A 152 -3.83 -17.93 -8.87
N VAL A 153 -4.94 -17.21 -8.63
CA VAL A 153 -6.03 -17.64 -7.73
C VAL A 153 -7.43 -17.21 -8.17
N ASP A 154 -7.64 -16.80 -9.42
CA ASP A 154 -8.94 -16.33 -9.93
C ASP A 154 -9.55 -15.20 -9.09
N PHE A 155 -8.70 -14.24 -8.71
CA PHE A 155 -9.03 -13.21 -7.72
C PHE A 155 -10.33 -12.43 -8.01
N SER A 156 -10.58 -12.02 -9.25
CA SER A 156 -11.81 -11.33 -9.67
C SER A 156 -13.05 -12.20 -9.48
N GLU A 157 -13.01 -13.47 -9.88
CA GLU A 157 -14.13 -14.39 -9.75
C GLU A 157 -14.43 -14.68 -8.27
N ARG A 158 -13.37 -14.82 -7.45
CA ARG A 158 -13.51 -14.98 -6.00
C ARG A 158 -14.13 -13.76 -5.34
N LEU A 159 -13.71 -12.55 -5.73
CA LEU A 159 -14.30 -11.31 -5.22
C LEU A 159 -15.79 -11.21 -5.57
N GLU A 160 -16.15 -11.50 -6.82
CA GLU A 160 -17.53 -11.48 -7.29
C GLU A 160 -18.39 -12.53 -6.56
N SER A 161 -17.87 -13.75 -6.40
CA SER A 161 -18.57 -14.80 -5.66
C SER A 161 -18.81 -14.44 -4.19
N ARG A 162 -17.96 -13.58 -3.61
CA ARG A 162 -18.01 -13.21 -2.20
C ARG A 162 -18.82 -11.94 -1.94
N PHE A 163 -18.78 -10.96 -2.85
CA PHE A 163 -19.36 -9.64 -2.61
C PHE A 163 -20.45 -9.26 -3.64
N GLY A 164 -20.73 -10.13 -4.60
CA GLY A 164 -21.60 -9.83 -5.73
C GLY A 164 -20.93 -8.93 -6.78
N LYS A 165 -21.65 -8.63 -7.86
CA LYS A 165 -21.24 -7.66 -8.88
C LYS A 165 -21.45 -6.23 -8.36
N GLU A 166 -20.48 -5.34 -8.62
CA GLU A 166 -20.63 -3.90 -8.36
C GLU A 166 -21.72 -3.32 -9.27
N GLY A 167 -22.96 -3.24 -8.79
CA GLY A 167 -24.07 -2.65 -9.55
C GLY A 167 -25.46 -2.96 -9.01
N ASP A 168 -25.68 -4.16 -8.48
CA ASP A 168 -27.06 -4.67 -8.29
C ASP A 168 -27.70 -4.32 -6.93
N GLU A 169 -26.95 -3.84 -5.94
CA GLU A 169 -27.47 -3.54 -4.60
C GLU A 169 -26.92 -2.23 -4.02
N LYS A 170 -27.08 -1.11 -4.74
CA LYS A 170 -26.56 0.18 -4.27
C LYS A 170 -27.20 0.69 -2.97
N ASP A 171 -28.39 0.23 -2.56
CA ASP A 171 -29.14 0.93 -1.50
C ASP A 171 -29.81 0.06 -0.40
N LYS A 172 -29.78 -1.28 -0.42
CA LYS A 172 -30.66 -2.06 0.48
C LYS A 172 -30.10 -2.44 1.86
N TYR A 173 -28.80 -2.32 2.11
CA TYR A 173 -28.19 -2.61 3.42
C TYR A 173 -27.26 -1.50 3.89
N SER A 174 -27.61 -0.25 3.56
CA SER A 174 -26.99 0.95 4.12
C SER A 174 -27.39 1.09 5.59
N GLU A 175 -26.63 0.43 6.47
CA GLU A 175 -26.49 0.76 7.91
C GLU A 175 -27.72 0.58 8.82
N ALA A 176 -28.88 0.12 8.32
CA ALA A 176 -30.04 -0.16 9.16
C ALA A 176 -30.20 -1.67 9.46
N GLU A 177 -30.28 -1.97 10.76
CA GLU A 177 -30.73 -3.24 11.35
C GLU A 177 -29.78 -4.45 11.24
N MET A 178 -28.65 -4.38 11.95
CA MET A 178 -28.09 -5.61 12.52
C MET A 178 -29.10 -6.16 13.53
N SER A 179 -29.91 -7.15 13.12
CA SER A 179 -30.74 -7.84 14.10
C SER A 179 -29.83 -8.55 15.11
N PRO A 180 -30.10 -8.43 16.42
CA PRO A 180 -29.33 -9.12 17.47
C PRO A 180 -29.45 -10.66 17.36
N PHE A 181 -30.33 -11.15 16.48
CA PHE A 181 -30.60 -12.56 16.22
C PHE A 181 -30.13 -13.05 14.84
N SER A 182 -29.32 -12.28 14.09
CA SER A 182 -28.57 -12.85 12.96
C SER A 182 -27.44 -13.74 13.50
N ILE A 183 -27.81 -14.98 13.83
CA ILE A 183 -26.97 -16.03 14.42
C ILE A 183 -25.78 -16.41 13.52
N TYR A 184 -25.69 -15.89 12.29
CA TYR A 184 -24.49 -15.94 11.47
C TYR A 184 -23.61 -14.70 11.68
N LYS A 185 -22.79 -14.74 12.74
CA LYS A 185 -21.77 -13.73 13.12
C LYS A 185 -20.76 -13.34 12.02
N GLY A 186 -20.76 -13.98 10.84
CA GLY A 186 -19.94 -13.59 9.68
C GLY A 186 -20.72 -13.21 8.42
N GLY A 187 -22.06 -13.15 8.47
CA GLY A 187 -22.89 -12.66 7.35
C GLY A 187 -22.68 -11.18 7.01
N THR A 188 -22.09 -10.41 7.94
CA THR A 188 -21.78 -8.99 7.76
C THR A 188 -20.68 -8.72 6.72
N LEU A 189 -19.85 -9.73 6.39
CA LEU A 189 -18.81 -9.60 5.37
C LEU A 189 -19.39 -9.62 3.95
N HIS A 190 -20.54 -10.28 3.73
CA HIS A 190 -21.18 -10.44 2.42
C HIS A 190 -21.88 -9.17 1.92
N GLN A 191 -22.37 -8.30 2.82
CA GLN A 191 -23.13 -7.11 2.45
C GLN A 191 -22.28 -5.86 2.20
N GLN A 192 -20.98 -5.91 2.48
CA GLN A 192 -20.08 -4.78 2.23
C GLN A 192 -19.36 -4.91 0.90
N GLN A 193 -19.41 -3.86 0.09
CA GLN A 193 -18.62 -3.74 -1.14
C GLN A 193 -17.14 -4.13 -0.90
N ALA A 194 -16.54 -4.76 -1.92
CA ALA A 194 -15.16 -5.24 -1.86
C ALA A 194 -14.15 -4.11 -1.56
N LYS A 195 -14.44 -2.87 -2.00
CA LYS A 195 -13.57 -1.66 -1.83
C LYS A 195 -12.08 -1.97 -2.00
N LYS A 196 -11.80 -2.81 -3.00
CA LYS A 196 -10.51 -3.44 -3.26
C LYS A 196 -9.37 -2.42 -3.29
N TYR A 197 -9.55 -1.33 -4.03
CA TYR A 197 -8.54 -0.28 -4.16
C TYR A 197 -8.15 0.33 -2.82
N LYS A 198 -9.12 0.65 -1.96
CA LYS A 198 -8.85 1.30 -0.67
C LYS A 198 -8.09 0.39 0.30
N MET A 199 -8.36 -0.92 0.23
CA MET A 199 -7.66 -1.92 1.03
C MET A 199 -6.26 -2.19 0.50
N MET A 200 -6.10 -2.37 -0.82
CA MET A 200 -4.79 -2.60 -1.44
C MET A 200 -3.88 -1.36 -1.34
N LEU A 201 -4.44 -0.14 -1.33
CA LEU A 201 -3.68 1.08 -1.05
C LEU A 201 -3.01 1.07 0.33
N CYS A 202 -3.54 0.29 1.29
CA CYS A 202 -2.89 0.16 2.60
C CYS A 202 -1.56 -0.60 2.54
N ALA A 203 -1.33 -1.41 1.49
CA ALA A 203 -0.08 -2.11 1.31
C ALA A 203 1.10 -1.20 0.93
N PHE A 204 0.84 0.07 0.60
CA PHE A 204 1.85 1.09 0.32
C PHE A 204 2.28 1.87 1.57
N ALA A 205 1.86 1.45 2.76
CA ALA A 205 2.34 2.00 4.03
C ALA A 205 3.87 2.01 4.19
N PRO A 206 4.64 1.02 3.68
CA PRO A 206 6.10 1.03 3.78
C PRO A 206 6.75 2.33 3.27
N TYR A 207 6.18 2.96 2.24
CA TYR A 207 6.67 4.25 1.74
C TYR A 207 6.67 5.35 2.81
N ILE A 208 5.80 5.30 3.83
CA ILE A 208 5.81 6.33 4.88
C ILE A 208 7.13 6.26 5.66
N LEU A 209 7.55 5.04 6.02
CA LEU A 209 8.79 4.83 6.74
C LEU A 209 9.99 5.14 5.84
N ILE A 210 9.94 4.69 4.59
CA ILE A 210 11.03 4.83 3.63
C ILE A 210 11.25 6.30 3.28
N ASN A 211 10.22 7.06 2.92
CA ASN A 211 10.33 8.50 2.71
C ASN A 211 10.90 9.23 3.93
N ALA A 212 10.51 8.83 5.15
CA ALA A 212 11.06 9.42 6.37
C ALA A 212 12.56 9.13 6.54
N VAL A 213 13.01 7.92 6.20
CA VAL A 213 14.44 7.55 6.19
C VAL A 213 15.19 8.28 5.07
N GLU A 214 14.60 8.39 3.88
CA GLU A 214 15.18 9.10 2.75
C GLU A 214 15.40 10.59 3.05
N ILE A 215 14.44 11.24 3.72
CA ILE A 215 14.60 12.62 4.21
C ILE A 215 15.85 12.75 5.08
N LEU A 216 16.08 11.82 6.02
CA LEU A 216 17.24 11.84 6.89
C LEU A 216 18.55 11.62 6.12
N ILE A 217 18.55 10.68 5.17
CA ILE A 217 19.70 10.40 4.32
C ILE A 217 20.05 11.62 3.48
N VAL A 218 19.06 12.26 2.86
CA VAL A 218 19.25 13.46 2.03
C VAL A 218 19.81 14.61 2.88
N LEU A 219 19.24 14.85 4.05
CA LEU A 219 19.64 15.93 4.95
C LEU A 219 21.12 15.86 5.36
N ILE A 220 21.68 14.65 5.45
CA ILE A 220 23.06 14.41 5.87
C ILE A 220 24.00 14.25 4.67
N GLY A 221 23.55 13.55 3.63
CA GLY A 221 24.41 13.05 2.57
C GLY A 221 24.60 14.00 1.39
N ILE A 222 23.67 14.93 1.15
CA ILE A 222 23.75 15.82 -0.02
C ILE A 222 24.67 17.01 0.27
N PRO A 223 25.61 17.34 -0.65
CA PRO A 223 26.47 18.51 -0.49
C PRO A 223 25.67 19.81 -0.62
N THR A 224 26.03 20.81 0.19
CA THR A 224 25.46 22.16 0.06
C THR A 224 26.05 22.89 -1.14
N ILE A 225 25.20 23.50 -1.95
CA ILE A 225 25.60 24.34 -3.09
C ILE A 225 25.26 25.81 -2.81
N THR A 226 26.18 26.69 -3.15
CA THR A 226 25.98 28.15 -3.08
C THR A 226 25.74 28.69 -4.48
N ILE A 227 24.62 29.37 -4.67
CA ILE A 227 24.29 30.04 -5.93
C ILE A 227 24.19 31.55 -5.70
N PRO A 228 24.74 32.38 -6.60
CA PRO A 228 24.71 33.83 -6.44
C PRO A 228 23.27 34.37 -6.54
N ASN A 229 22.49 33.88 -7.52
CA ASN A 229 21.12 34.32 -7.78
C ASN A 229 20.22 33.17 -8.28
N MET A 230 18.89 33.32 -8.15
CA MET A 230 17.91 32.33 -8.61
C MET A 230 17.99 32.03 -10.12
N ASP A 231 18.42 33.01 -10.93
CA ASP A 231 18.56 32.84 -12.39
C ASP A 231 19.71 31.88 -12.77
N SER A 232 20.66 31.63 -11.85
CA SER A 232 21.78 30.71 -12.06
C SER A 232 21.47 29.26 -11.68
N LEU A 233 20.28 28.99 -11.14
CA LEU A 233 19.89 27.66 -10.63
C LEU A 233 20.09 26.55 -11.68
N GLY A 234 19.81 26.82 -12.96
CA GLY A 234 19.88 25.82 -14.02
C GLY A 234 21.30 25.42 -14.46
N SER A 235 22.30 26.31 -14.37
CA SER A 235 23.66 26.05 -14.85
C SER A 235 24.61 25.53 -13.78
N SER A 236 24.29 25.72 -12.49
CA SER A 236 25.13 25.29 -11.36
C SER A 236 24.62 24.04 -10.64
N LEU A 237 23.42 23.54 -10.99
CA LEU A 237 22.81 22.35 -10.37
C LEU A 237 23.40 21.02 -10.85
N SER A 238 24.11 20.99 -11.99
CA SER A 238 24.13 19.78 -12.83
C SER A 238 25.06 18.65 -12.38
N ASP A 239 26.26 18.92 -11.85
CA ASP A 239 27.26 17.84 -11.78
C ASP A 239 27.41 17.30 -10.35
N LEU A 240 27.83 18.13 -9.39
CA LEU A 240 28.09 17.66 -8.02
C LEU A 240 26.84 17.18 -7.25
N TYR A 241 25.67 17.73 -7.58
CA TYR A 241 24.42 17.46 -6.88
C TYR A 241 23.73 16.19 -7.40
N PHE A 242 23.75 15.95 -8.72
CA PHE A 242 23.13 14.77 -9.34
C PHE A 242 24.06 13.56 -9.42
N GLU A 243 25.38 13.75 -9.39
CA GLU A 243 26.37 12.64 -9.34
C GLU A 243 26.59 12.07 -7.93
N SER A 244 25.93 12.63 -6.90
CA SER A 244 26.12 12.18 -5.52
C SER A 244 25.76 10.69 -5.35
N PRO A 245 26.64 9.88 -4.71
CA PRO A 245 26.37 8.45 -4.47
C PRO A 245 25.16 8.22 -3.56
N VAL A 246 24.68 9.27 -2.87
CA VAL A 246 23.46 9.23 -2.06
C VAL A 246 22.26 8.80 -2.89
N TRP A 247 22.15 9.22 -4.15
CA TRP A 247 21.05 8.83 -5.03
C TRP A 247 20.98 7.32 -5.23
N MET A 248 22.13 6.65 -5.36
CA MET A 248 22.18 5.19 -5.49
C MET A 248 21.64 4.49 -4.24
N VAL A 249 21.97 5.00 -3.05
CA VAL A 249 21.46 4.46 -1.78
C VAL A 249 19.94 4.60 -1.70
N LEU A 250 19.41 5.76 -2.05
CA LEU A 250 17.96 6.01 -2.08
C LEU A 250 17.26 5.03 -3.05
N PHE A 251 17.78 4.87 -4.27
CA PHE A 251 17.18 3.97 -5.26
C PHE A 251 17.21 2.50 -4.85
N ILE A 252 18.25 2.05 -4.15
CA ILE A 252 18.32 0.68 -3.63
C ILE A 252 17.23 0.46 -2.57
N ILE A 253 17.04 1.41 -1.66
CA ILE A 253 16.03 1.33 -0.61
C ILE A 253 14.62 1.31 -1.22
N GLU A 254 14.33 2.16 -2.20
CA GLU A 254 13.06 2.14 -2.93
C GLU A 254 12.84 0.81 -3.67
N ALA A 255 13.87 0.29 -4.35
CA ALA A 255 13.82 -0.97 -5.09
C ALA A 255 13.50 -2.15 -4.16
N PHE A 256 14.11 -2.23 -2.97
CA PHE A 256 13.76 -3.24 -1.97
C PHE A 256 12.32 -3.10 -1.46
N THR A 257 11.84 -1.86 -1.32
CA THR A 257 10.48 -1.58 -0.88
C THR A 257 9.44 -2.07 -1.89
N ILE A 258 9.66 -1.80 -3.18
CA ILE A 258 8.82 -2.26 -4.29
C ILE A 258 8.96 -3.77 -4.52
N GLY A 259 10.18 -4.30 -4.42
CA GLY A 259 10.51 -5.67 -4.76
C GLY A 259 10.11 -6.69 -3.71
N ILE A 260 10.11 -6.31 -2.43
CA ILE A 260 9.91 -7.24 -1.31
C ILE A 260 8.76 -6.80 -0.41
N TRP A 261 8.81 -5.58 0.15
CA TRP A 261 7.90 -5.20 1.23
C TRP A 261 6.45 -5.01 0.75
N ILE A 262 6.25 -4.23 -0.30
CA ILE A 262 4.93 -3.98 -0.89
C ILE A 262 4.28 -5.30 -1.36
N PRO A 263 4.97 -6.20 -2.09
CA PRO A 263 4.44 -7.50 -2.48
C PRO A 263 3.95 -8.36 -1.32
N ILE A 264 4.67 -8.37 -0.20
CA ILE A 264 4.27 -9.10 1.01
C ILE A 264 2.94 -8.54 1.54
N LEU A 265 2.82 -7.21 1.69
CA LEU A 265 1.58 -6.60 2.18
C LEU A 265 0.41 -6.74 1.20
N ILE A 266 0.67 -6.62 -0.09
CA ILE A 266 -0.34 -6.85 -1.14
C ILE A 266 -0.82 -8.30 -1.10
N SER A 267 0.08 -9.27 -0.89
CA SER A 267 -0.31 -10.68 -0.80
C SER A 267 -1.26 -10.93 0.37
N LEU A 268 -1.03 -10.29 1.52
CA LEU A 268 -1.92 -10.34 2.67
C LEU A 268 -3.26 -9.69 2.35
N SER A 269 -3.26 -8.51 1.71
CA SER A 269 -4.50 -7.84 1.28
C SER A 269 -5.35 -8.72 0.37
N ILE A 270 -4.75 -9.32 -0.66
CA ILE A 270 -5.43 -10.17 -1.66
C ILE A 270 -5.93 -11.45 -1.00
N ARG A 271 -5.14 -12.06 -0.13
CA ARG A 271 -5.54 -13.24 0.65
C ARG A 271 -6.77 -12.97 1.50
N GLU A 272 -6.78 -11.87 2.26
CA GLU A 272 -7.92 -11.52 3.12
C GLU A 272 -9.17 -11.20 2.31
N LEU A 273 -9.01 -10.58 1.13
CA LEU A 273 -10.12 -10.28 0.23
C LEU A 273 -10.72 -11.54 -0.43
N SER A 274 -9.88 -12.50 -0.82
CA SER A 274 -10.31 -13.66 -1.64
C SER A 274 -10.35 -15.00 -0.91
N ASN A 275 -9.98 -15.04 0.37
CA ASN A 275 -9.84 -16.26 1.17
C ASN A 275 -9.01 -17.36 0.46
N SER A 276 -8.00 -16.93 -0.30
CA SER A 276 -7.17 -17.79 -1.16
C SER A 276 -5.91 -18.30 -0.46
N SER A 277 -5.13 -19.10 -1.20
CA SER A 277 -3.80 -19.55 -0.81
C SER A 277 -2.84 -18.37 -0.64
N THR A 278 -2.23 -18.25 0.54
CA THR A 278 -1.22 -17.23 0.83
C THR A 278 0.01 -17.45 -0.04
N PHE A 279 0.44 -18.72 -0.18
CA PHE A 279 1.65 -19.06 -0.91
C PHE A 279 1.55 -18.71 -2.40
N ARG A 280 0.46 -19.12 -3.07
CA ARG A 280 0.27 -18.83 -4.51
C ARG A 280 0.24 -17.33 -4.78
N VAL A 281 -0.49 -16.58 -3.96
CA VAL A 281 -0.57 -15.12 -4.09
C VAL A 281 0.81 -14.49 -3.83
N LEU A 282 1.52 -14.91 -2.77
CA LEU A 282 2.82 -14.36 -2.43
C LEU A 282 3.85 -14.56 -3.54
N VAL A 283 3.92 -15.75 -4.14
CA VAL A 283 4.84 -16.02 -5.26
C VAL A 283 4.51 -15.12 -6.45
N SER A 284 3.23 -15.00 -6.82
CA SER A 284 2.81 -14.12 -7.91
C SER A 284 3.11 -12.65 -7.64
N SER A 285 2.88 -12.18 -6.40
CA SER A 285 3.18 -10.82 -5.98
C SER A 285 4.69 -10.56 -5.96
N LEU A 286 5.51 -11.47 -5.43
CA LEU A 286 6.96 -11.28 -5.41
C LEU A 286 7.54 -11.22 -6.83
N ALA A 287 7.08 -12.09 -7.74
CA ALA A 287 7.51 -12.06 -9.13
C ALA A 287 7.20 -10.69 -9.78
N ILE A 288 5.98 -10.18 -9.61
CA ILE A 288 5.58 -8.86 -10.11
C ILE A 288 6.38 -7.73 -9.45
N GLY A 289 6.55 -7.81 -8.13
CA GLY A 289 7.30 -6.81 -7.37
C GLY A 289 8.74 -6.70 -7.81
N ILE A 290 9.43 -7.84 -7.99
CA ILE A 290 10.81 -7.87 -8.47
C ILE A 290 10.90 -7.28 -9.88
N ILE A 291 10.00 -7.67 -10.80
CA ILE A 291 9.97 -7.12 -12.16
C ILE A 291 9.74 -5.59 -12.12
N ALA A 292 8.79 -5.13 -11.31
CA ALA A 292 8.53 -3.70 -11.14
C ALA A 292 9.74 -2.98 -10.56
N ALA A 293 10.38 -3.52 -9.52
CA ALA A 293 11.57 -2.93 -8.91
C ALA A 293 12.73 -2.82 -9.91
N VAL A 294 12.96 -3.85 -10.72
CA VAL A 294 13.97 -3.85 -11.79
C VAL A 294 13.66 -2.76 -12.82
N ILE A 295 12.42 -2.67 -13.30
CA ILE A 295 12.00 -1.63 -14.24
C ILE A 295 12.22 -0.25 -13.62
N PHE A 296 11.72 0.00 -12.41
CA PHE A 296 11.86 1.30 -11.76
C PHE A 296 13.31 1.69 -11.49
N TYR A 297 14.16 0.72 -11.16
CA TYR A 297 15.59 0.94 -10.92
C TYR A 297 16.31 1.35 -12.22
N PHE A 298 16.11 0.62 -13.32
CA PHE A 298 16.76 0.91 -14.60
C PHE A 298 16.19 2.13 -15.33
N PHE A 299 14.95 2.53 -15.05
CA PHE A 299 14.37 3.75 -15.60
C PHE A 299 14.88 5.03 -14.90
N ARG A 300 15.77 4.93 -13.90
CA ARG A 300 16.33 6.11 -13.23
C ARG A 300 17.38 6.81 -14.10
N PRO A 301 17.43 8.16 -14.10
CA PRO A 301 18.35 8.92 -14.94
C PRO A 301 19.83 8.55 -14.77
N VAL A 302 20.23 8.14 -13.57
CA VAL A 302 21.63 7.75 -13.24
C VAL A 302 22.13 6.56 -14.07
N PHE A 303 21.25 5.75 -14.67
CA PHE A 303 21.62 4.62 -15.52
C PHE A 303 21.32 4.83 -17.01
N ILE A 304 20.73 5.97 -17.37
CA ILE A 304 20.32 6.31 -18.75
C ILE A 304 21.30 7.30 -19.41
N ILE A 305 22.18 7.91 -18.61
CA ILE A 305 23.28 8.78 -19.04
C ILE A 305 24.53 7.93 -19.24
#